data_AF-A0A1I6XEG1-F1
#
_entry.id   AF-A0A1I6XEG1-F1
#
_cell.length_a   1.000
_cell.length_b   1.000
_cell.length_c   1.000
_cell.angle_alpha   90.00
_cell.angle_beta   90.00
_cell.angle_gamma   90.00
#
_symmetry.space_group_name_H-M   'P 1'
#
loop_
_entity.id
_entity.type
_entity.pdbx_description
1 polymer ?
#
loop_
_entity_poly.entity_id
_entity_poly.type
_entity_poly.pdbx_seq_one_letter_code
_entity_poly.pdbx_strand_id
1 'polypeptide(L)'
;MKSKLLAFLLAVSLIANTYFVLFEEQPSFDEKQIQEMQDRIDYLETENENLKAQLNQSNQSLQSYASQLETYRERIFELESSSQMRPAGIEGFATLQGPAVFQKVELERSGPFIRERISEEGALLDISVEIRPGKGRVLVQTVPLTGVGFQDAANTAVFVAESKTGHQLSSSDVIFSVTAEEDIPGGVDGPSAGALMTLLAISAIDNNTKLNDSITITGTIDSEGNIGEVGGIIEKAEAAKAGGKTLFLIPRENSRLVTYKLVERNFGGFIVTERVAEPVDAEEYIEEKVGIDVEYVDTIDDVLRYQR
;
A
#
# COMPACT_ATOMS: atom_id res chain seq x y z
N MET A 1 47.42 47.50 23.80
CA MET A 1 46.73 46.27 24.27
C MET A 1 46.08 45.46 23.15
N LYS A 2 45.49 46.09 22.12
CA LYS A 2 44.80 45.38 21.02
C LYS A 2 45.68 44.46 20.15
N SER A 3 46.94 44.81 19.84
CA SER A 3 47.78 43.96 18.96
C SER A 3 48.29 42.68 19.64
N LYS A 4 48.54 42.71 20.96
CA LYS A 4 48.93 41.52 21.72
C LYS A 4 47.79 40.51 21.85
N LEU A 5 46.56 41.00 21.97
CA LEU A 5 45.35 40.17 21.99
C LEU A 5 45.13 39.50 20.62
N LEU A 6 45.33 40.26 19.54
CA LEU A 6 45.20 39.73 18.17
C LEU A 6 46.24 38.65 17.87
N ALA A 7 47.50 38.89 18.26
CA ALA A 7 48.57 37.91 18.09
C ALA A 7 48.33 36.64 18.90
N PHE A 8 47.76 36.76 20.11
CA PHE A 8 47.39 35.61 20.93
C PHE A 8 46.25 34.80 20.31
N LEU A 9 45.18 35.47 19.84
CA LEU A 9 44.07 34.79 19.15
C LEU A 9 44.54 34.09 17.86
N LEU A 10 45.44 34.72 17.11
CA LEU A 10 46.00 34.14 15.90
C LEU A 10 46.87 32.92 16.22
N ALA A 11 47.68 32.97 17.29
CA ALA A 11 48.45 31.82 17.75
C ALA A 11 47.55 30.66 18.21
N VAL A 12 46.49 30.95 18.97
CA VAL A 12 45.52 29.94 19.40
C VAL A 12 44.78 29.33 18.20
N SER A 13 44.38 30.14 17.22
CA SER A 13 43.75 29.67 15.99
C SER A 13 44.69 28.81 15.14
N LEU A 14 45.97 29.18 15.03
CA LEU A 14 46.98 28.40 14.32
C LEU A 14 47.24 27.06 14.99
N ILE A 15 47.34 27.04 16.32
CA ILE A 15 47.52 25.82 17.12
C ILE A 15 46.28 24.94 17.02
N ALA A 16 45.08 25.51 17.11
CA ALA A 16 43.83 24.76 16.94
C ALA A 16 43.74 24.17 15.54
N ASN A 17 44.03 24.94 14.48
CA ASN A 17 44.02 24.43 13.11
C ASN A 17 45.12 23.39 12.85
N THR A 18 46.32 23.55 13.41
CA THR A 18 47.36 22.50 13.30
C THR A 18 47.00 21.26 14.08
N TYR A 19 46.34 21.40 15.23
CA TYR A 19 45.81 20.27 16.00
C TYR A 19 44.71 19.55 15.22
N PHE A 20 43.76 20.27 14.62
CA PHE A 20 42.75 19.68 13.73
C PHE A 20 43.41 18.96 12.53
N VAL A 21 44.41 19.56 11.87
CA VAL A 21 45.09 18.92 10.73
C VAL A 21 45.91 17.67 11.14
N LEU A 22 46.49 17.65 12.35
CA LEU A 22 47.37 16.55 12.80
C LEU A 22 46.64 15.45 13.60
N PHE A 23 45.51 15.77 14.23
CA PHE A 23 44.84 14.89 15.20
C PHE A 23 43.34 14.72 14.96
N GLU A 24 42.71 15.48 14.05
CA GLU A 24 41.40 15.08 13.52
C GLU A 24 41.68 13.96 12.53
N GLU A 25 41.32 12.73 12.91
CA GLU A 25 41.23 11.62 11.98
C GLU A 25 40.32 12.06 10.83
N GLN A 26 40.91 12.50 9.71
CA GLN A 26 40.18 12.42 8.45
C GLN A 26 39.71 10.98 8.36
N PRO A 27 38.42 10.71 8.04
CA PRO A 27 37.96 9.34 7.90
C PRO A 27 38.83 8.69 6.83
N SER A 28 39.85 7.97 7.28
CA SER A 28 40.70 7.18 6.43
C SER A 28 39.86 5.96 6.14
N PHE A 29 39.00 6.07 5.14
CA PHE A 29 38.51 4.88 4.48
C PHE A 29 39.76 4.17 4.00
N ASP A 30 40.13 3.11 4.71
CA ASP A 30 41.26 2.26 4.36
C ASP A 30 41.05 1.86 2.88
N GLU A 31 42.08 1.88 2.02
CA GLU A 31 41.91 1.52 0.60
C GLU A 31 41.21 0.16 0.47
N LYS A 32 41.42 -0.71 1.47
CA LYS A 32 40.74 -1.98 1.65
C LYS A 32 39.22 -1.86 1.88
N GLN A 33 38.75 -0.90 2.67
CA GLN A 33 37.32 -0.63 2.88
C GLN A 33 36.66 -0.08 1.61
N ILE A 34 37.36 0.79 0.87
CA ILE A 34 36.86 1.31 -0.41
C ILE A 34 36.76 0.17 -1.43
N GLN A 35 37.76 -0.71 -1.49
CA GLN A 35 37.74 -1.87 -2.36
C GLN A 35 36.62 -2.85 -1.99
N GLU A 36 36.42 -3.11 -0.68
CA GLU A 36 35.33 -3.98 -0.21
C GLU A 36 33.95 -3.40 -0.53
N MET A 37 33.78 -2.07 -0.44
CA MET A 37 32.57 -1.38 -0.90
C MET A 37 32.38 -1.49 -2.41
N GLN A 38 33.43 -1.35 -3.21
CA GLN A 38 33.36 -1.49 -4.67
C GLN A 38 32.98 -2.91 -5.07
N ASP A 39 33.63 -3.92 -4.48
CA ASP A 39 33.31 -5.33 -4.72
C ASP A 39 31.84 -5.64 -4.34
N ARG A 40 31.33 -4.98 -3.28
CA ARG A 40 29.93 -5.11 -2.88
C ARG A 40 28.98 -4.45 -3.87
N ILE A 41 29.34 -3.29 -4.43
CA ILE A 41 28.54 -2.62 -5.47
C ILE A 41 28.47 -3.51 -6.72
N ASP A 42 29.60 -4.02 -7.21
CA ASP A 42 29.66 -4.87 -8.39
C ASP A 42 28.86 -6.17 -8.19
N TYR A 43 28.94 -6.76 -6.99
CA TYR A 43 28.13 -7.90 -6.62
C TYR A 43 26.63 -7.57 -6.65
N LEU A 44 26.22 -6.46 -6.04
CA LEU A 44 24.82 -6.03 -6.01
C LEU A 44 24.30 -5.68 -7.41
N GLU A 45 25.11 -5.09 -8.29
CA GLU A 45 24.75 -4.85 -9.69
C GLU A 45 24.49 -6.17 -10.43
N THR A 46 25.38 -7.15 -10.24
CA THR A 46 25.22 -8.49 -10.82
C THR A 46 23.97 -9.20 -10.29
N GLU A 47 23.71 -9.09 -8.98
CA GLU A 47 22.52 -9.63 -8.34
C GLU A 47 21.24 -8.97 -8.87
N ASN A 48 21.24 -7.64 -9.03
CA ASN A 48 20.12 -6.90 -9.61
C ASN A 48 19.83 -7.30 -11.06
N GLU A 49 20.87 -7.50 -11.89
CA GLU A 49 20.70 -7.99 -13.26
C GLU A 49 20.12 -9.41 -13.29
N ASN A 50 20.58 -10.30 -12.39
CA ASN A 50 20.01 -11.64 -12.26
C ASN A 50 18.54 -11.60 -11.80
N LEU A 51 18.22 -10.77 -10.81
CA LEU A 51 16.84 -10.57 -10.33
C LEU A 51 15.95 -10.03 -11.45
N LYS A 52 16.44 -9.08 -12.24
CA LYS A 52 15.72 -8.54 -13.40
C LYS A 52 15.48 -9.60 -14.47
N ALA A 53 16.44 -10.47 -14.74
CA ALA A 53 16.28 -11.60 -15.65
C ALA A 53 15.23 -12.60 -15.11
N GLN A 54 15.27 -12.93 -13.82
CA GLN A 54 14.27 -13.80 -13.18
C GLN A 54 12.86 -13.19 -13.24
N LEU A 55 12.74 -11.88 -13.03
CA LEU A 55 11.48 -11.15 -13.10
C LEU A 55 10.91 -11.18 -14.52
N ASN A 56 11.75 -10.96 -15.54
CA ASN A 56 11.34 -11.09 -16.93
C ASN A 56 10.88 -12.51 -17.29
N GLN A 57 11.60 -13.54 -16.83
CA GLN A 57 11.21 -14.93 -17.04
C GLN A 57 9.89 -15.26 -16.35
N SER A 58 9.71 -14.82 -15.11
CA SER A 58 8.47 -15.02 -14.35
C SER A 58 7.28 -14.35 -15.03
N ASN A 59 7.46 -13.13 -15.53
CA ASN A 59 6.44 -12.41 -16.30
C ASN A 59 6.03 -13.17 -17.58
N GLN A 60 6.99 -13.75 -18.30
CA GLN A 60 6.68 -14.57 -19.48
C GLN A 60 5.89 -15.83 -19.11
N SER A 61 6.26 -16.49 -18.02
CA SER A 61 5.51 -17.65 -17.51
C SER A 61 4.08 -17.28 -17.12
N LEU A 62 3.89 -16.17 -16.39
CA LEU A 62 2.56 -15.65 -16.03
C LEU A 62 1.70 -15.37 -17.27
N GLN A 63 2.28 -14.76 -18.31
CA GLN A 63 1.58 -14.53 -19.58
C GLN A 63 1.16 -15.85 -20.26
N SER A 64 2.01 -16.87 -20.22
CA SER A 64 1.65 -18.20 -20.75
C SER A 64 0.52 -18.85 -19.96
N TYR A 65 0.54 -18.77 -18.63
CA TYR A 65 -0.54 -19.30 -17.78
C TYR A 65 -1.85 -18.58 -17.99
N ALA A 66 -1.83 -17.24 -18.11
CA ALA A 66 -3.02 -16.45 -18.41
C ALA A 66 -3.64 -16.87 -19.77
N SER A 67 -2.81 -17.09 -20.79
CA SER A 67 -3.27 -17.56 -22.11
C SER A 67 -3.88 -18.97 -22.07
N GLN A 68 -3.30 -19.88 -21.28
CA GLN A 68 -3.84 -21.23 -21.08
C GLN A 68 -5.18 -21.18 -20.35
N LEU A 69 -5.29 -20.37 -19.30
CA LEU A 69 -6.52 -20.20 -18.53
C LEU A 69 -7.67 -19.70 -19.42
N GLU A 70 -7.39 -18.72 -20.29
CA GLU A 70 -8.37 -18.19 -21.24
C GLU A 70 -8.84 -19.28 -22.22
N THR A 71 -7.91 -20.11 -22.70
CA THR A 71 -8.24 -21.25 -23.56
C THR A 71 -9.15 -22.26 -22.86
N TYR A 72 -8.91 -22.53 -21.57
CA TYR A 72 -9.77 -23.42 -20.79
C TYR A 72 -11.14 -22.83 -20.54
N ARG A 73 -11.23 -21.53 -20.22
CA ARG A 73 -12.50 -20.81 -20.06
C ARG A 73 -13.34 -20.86 -21.33
N GLU A 74 -12.73 -20.61 -22.50
CA GLU A 74 -13.43 -20.72 -23.79
C GLU A 74 -13.98 -22.12 -24.04
N ARG A 75 -13.20 -23.17 -23.79
CA ARG A 75 -13.67 -24.55 -23.95
C ARG A 75 -14.81 -24.91 -23.01
N ILE A 76 -14.72 -24.51 -21.74
CA ILE A 76 -15.80 -24.73 -20.77
C ILE A 76 -17.06 -24.01 -21.23
N PHE A 77 -16.94 -22.76 -21.66
CA PHE A 77 -18.05 -21.96 -22.18
C PHE A 77 -18.71 -22.63 -23.41
N GLU A 78 -17.94 -23.16 -24.35
CA GLU A 78 -18.48 -23.90 -25.50
C GLU A 78 -19.23 -25.18 -25.08
N LEU A 79 -18.68 -25.94 -24.12
CA LEU A 79 -19.29 -27.17 -23.59
C LEU A 79 -20.60 -26.88 -22.83
N GLU A 80 -20.65 -25.83 -22.03
CA GLU A 80 -21.87 -25.41 -21.32
C GLU A 80 -22.93 -24.87 -22.28
N SER A 81 -22.51 -24.12 -23.31
CA SER A 81 -23.40 -23.58 -24.33
C SER A 81 -24.05 -24.68 -25.17
N SER A 82 -23.31 -25.74 -25.49
CA SER A 82 -23.79 -26.86 -26.29
C SER A 82 -24.68 -27.83 -25.51
N SER A 83 -24.54 -27.90 -24.18
CA SER A 83 -25.30 -28.81 -23.31
C SER A 83 -26.63 -28.26 -22.79
N GLN A 84 -27.00 -27.00 -23.10
CA GLN A 84 -28.14 -26.29 -22.49
C GLN A 84 -28.12 -26.25 -20.94
N MET A 85 -27.01 -26.61 -20.30
CA MET A 85 -26.81 -26.62 -18.85
C MET A 85 -26.35 -25.26 -18.32
N ARG A 86 -26.55 -24.16 -19.06
CA ARG A 86 -26.13 -22.84 -18.57
C ARG A 86 -26.88 -22.52 -17.28
N PRO A 87 -26.20 -22.38 -16.13
CA PRO A 87 -26.78 -21.61 -15.04
C PRO A 87 -27.03 -20.21 -15.59
N ALA A 88 -28.20 -19.63 -15.31
CA ALA A 88 -28.47 -18.25 -15.69
C ALA A 88 -27.34 -17.37 -15.10
N GLY A 89 -26.66 -16.61 -15.96
CA GLY A 89 -25.60 -15.72 -15.53
C GLY A 89 -26.16 -14.76 -14.49
N ILE A 90 -25.42 -14.57 -13.41
CA ILE A 90 -25.74 -13.60 -12.37
C ILE A 90 -25.49 -12.21 -12.93
N GLU A 91 -26.42 -11.30 -12.65
CA GLU A 91 -26.29 -9.88 -12.86
C GLU A 91 -26.28 -9.19 -11.50
N GLY A 92 -25.46 -8.17 -11.34
CA GLY A 92 -25.30 -7.48 -10.07
C GLY A 92 -24.45 -6.24 -10.19
N PHE A 93 -24.68 -5.29 -9.30
CA PHE A 93 -23.88 -4.08 -9.19
C PHE A 93 -23.77 -3.66 -7.73
N ALA A 94 -22.58 -3.26 -7.32
CA ALA A 94 -22.35 -2.61 -6.03
C ALA A 94 -21.24 -1.58 -6.17
N THR A 95 -21.27 -0.55 -5.32
CA THR A 95 -20.25 0.50 -5.28
C THR A 95 -20.03 0.92 -3.83
N LEU A 96 -18.78 1.24 -3.50
CA LEU A 96 -18.39 1.80 -2.22
C LEU A 96 -17.06 2.53 -2.38
N GLN A 97 -16.88 3.57 -1.58
CA GLN A 97 -15.63 4.31 -1.55
C GLN A 97 -14.62 3.64 -0.61
N GLY A 98 -13.38 3.46 -1.08
CA GLY A 98 -12.29 2.82 -0.34
C GLY A 98 -11.05 3.71 -0.22
N PRO A 99 -10.40 3.79 0.96
CA PRO A 99 -9.22 4.62 1.13
C PRO A 99 -7.97 3.94 0.55
N ALA A 100 -7.12 4.73 -0.07
CA ALA A 100 -5.85 4.33 -0.64
C ALA A 100 -4.75 5.32 -0.25
N VAL A 101 -3.50 4.91 -0.40
CA VAL A 101 -2.33 5.77 -0.23
C VAL A 101 -1.58 5.84 -1.53
N PHE A 102 -1.14 7.03 -1.89
CA PHE A 102 -0.31 7.28 -3.06
C PHE A 102 0.97 8.02 -2.66
N GLN A 103 2.02 7.78 -3.43
CA GLN A 103 3.31 8.44 -3.24
C GLN A 103 3.41 9.64 -4.16
N LYS A 104 3.56 10.81 -3.54
CA LYS A 104 3.84 12.04 -4.24
C LYS A 104 5.35 12.29 -4.25
N VAL A 105 5.90 12.38 -5.45
CA VAL A 105 7.34 12.65 -5.65
C VAL A 105 7.52 14.15 -5.92
N GLU A 106 8.10 14.86 -4.97
CA GLU A 106 8.48 16.27 -5.12
C GLU A 106 9.98 16.40 -5.34
N LEU A 107 10.38 17.07 -6.43
CA LEU A 107 11.79 17.33 -6.73
C LEU A 107 12.26 18.58 -5.98
N GLU A 108 13.05 18.39 -4.93
CA GLU A 108 13.65 19.47 -4.15
C GLU A 108 15.09 19.72 -4.62
N ARG A 109 15.35 20.92 -5.15
CA ARG A 109 16.71 21.32 -5.53
C ARG A 109 17.45 21.89 -4.32
N SER A 110 18.47 21.18 -3.85
CA SER A 110 19.37 21.63 -2.78
C SER A 110 20.77 21.86 -3.34
N GLY A 111 21.04 23.09 -3.78
CA GLY A 111 22.30 23.46 -4.43
C GLY A 111 22.47 22.79 -5.81
N PRO A 112 23.61 22.12 -6.10
CA PRO A 112 23.81 21.40 -7.35
C PRO A 112 23.09 20.04 -7.39
N PHE A 113 22.51 19.58 -6.28
CA PHE A 113 21.84 18.28 -6.18
C PHE A 113 20.33 18.42 -6.30
N ILE A 114 19.71 17.48 -7.02
CA ILE A 114 18.26 17.27 -7.02
C ILE A 114 17.99 16.12 -6.07
N ARG A 115 17.08 16.31 -5.12
CA ARG A 115 16.61 15.27 -4.21
C ARG A 115 15.14 15.02 -4.48
N GLU A 116 14.76 13.76 -4.52
CA GLU A 116 13.36 13.37 -4.51
C GLU A 116 12.90 13.31 -3.05
N ARG A 117 11.86 14.08 -2.74
CA ARG A 117 11.10 13.94 -1.49
C ARG A 117 9.85 13.13 -1.84
N ILE A 118 9.76 11.94 -1.28
CA ILE A 118 8.58 11.10 -1.39
C ILE A 118 7.72 11.36 -0.15
N SER A 119 6.49 11.83 -0.35
CA SER A 119 5.48 11.91 0.71
C SER A 119 4.32 10.97 0.39
N GLU A 120 3.76 10.35 1.42
CA GLU A 120 2.56 9.54 1.31
C GLU A 120 1.34 10.43 1.58
N GLU A 121 0.35 10.38 0.70
CA GLU A 121 -0.91 11.11 0.84
C GLU A 121 -2.06 10.10 0.70
N GLY A 122 -3.10 10.26 1.50
CA GLY A 122 -4.30 9.43 1.45
C GLY A 122 -5.33 9.98 0.45
N ALA A 123 -6.01 9.12 -0.29
CA ALA A 123 -7.16 9.46 -1.13
C ALA A 123 -8.31 8.47 -0.92
N LEU A 124 -9.53 8.94 -1.15
CA LEU A 124 -10.71 8.09 -1.19
C LEU A 124 -11.06 7.81 -2.66
N LEU A 125 -11.16 6.53 -3.02
CA LEU A 125 -11.40 6.08 -4.38
C LEU A 125 -12.81 5.50 -4.52
N ASP A 126 -13.46 5.77 -5.64
CA ASP A 126 -14.71 5.11 -6.00
C ASP A 126 -14.39 3.73 -6.58
N ILE A 127 -14.86 2.69 -5.89
CA ILE A 127 -14.68 1.31 -6.30
C ILE A 127 -16.06 0.71 -6.55
N SER A 128 -16.27 0.23 -7.76
CA SER A 128 -17.51 -0.45 -8.14
C SER A 128 -17.21 -1.82 -8.73
N VAL A 129 -18.19 -2.71 -8.60
CA VAL A 129 -18.19 -4.00 -9.26
C VAL A 129 -19.46 -4.16 -10.08
N GLU A 130 -19.28 -4.67 -11.28
CA GLU A 130 -20.36 -5.06 -12.17
C GLU A 130 -20.22 -6.54 -12.51
N ILE A 131 -21.28 -7.30 -12.27
CA ILE A 131 -21.39 -8.71 -12.63
C ILE A 131 -22.39 -8.81 -13.79
N ARG A 132 -21.97 -9.44 -14.89
CA ARG A 132 -22.80 -9.65 -16.08
C ARG A 132 -22.61 -11.06 -16.62
N PRO A 133 -23.59 -11.64 -17.35
CA PRO A 133 -23.42 -12.92 -18.01
C PRO A 133 -22.18 -12.92 -18.93
N GLY A 134 -21.33 -13.93 -18.76
CA GLY A 134 -19.98 -13.94 -19.31
C GLY A 134 -19.33 -15.32 -19.27
N LYS A 135 -18.01 -15.33 -19.12
CA LYS A 135 -17.16 -16.54 -19.17
C LYS A 135 -16.35 -16.74 -17.89
N GLY A 136 -16.79 -16.16 -16.77
CA GLY A 136 -16.07 -16.28 -15.49
C GLY A 136 -14.78 -15.47 -15.45
N ARG A 137 -14.69 -14.36 -16.21
CA ARG A 137 -13.51 -13.50 -16.23
C ARG A 137 -13.59 -12.48 -15.08
N VAL A 138 -12.47 -12.25 -14.42
CA VAL A 138 -12.30 -11.15 -13.49
C VAL A 138 -11.47 -10.07 -14.19
N LEU A 139 -12.07 -8.91 -14.37
CA LEU A 139 -11.51 -7.78 -15.10
C LEU A 139 -11.36 -6.59 -14.16
N VAL A 140 -10.28 -5.85 -14.33
CA VAL A 140 -10.00 -4.64 -13.57
C VAL A 140 -9.81 -3.49 -14.55
N GLN A 141 -10.59 -2.43 -14.36
CA GLN A 141 -10.48 -1.18 -15.08
C GLN A 141 -10.20 -0.07 -14.07
N THR A 142 -9.05 0.59 -14.18
CA THR A 142 -8.68 1.62 -13.20
C THR A 142 -8.21 2.90 -13.86
N VAL A 143 -8.53 4.02 -13.22
CA VAL A 143 -7.99 5.34 -13.52
C VAL A 143 -7.61 6.00 -12.19
N PRO A 144 -6.32 6.18 -11.88
CA PRO A 144 -5.12 5.84 -12.67
C PRO A 144 -4.86 4.32 -12.77
N LEU A 145 -3.90 3.93 -13.63
CA LEU A 145 -3.52 2.52 -13.79
C LEU A 145 -2.97 1.93 -12.48
N THR A 146 -3.33 0.67 -12.20
CA THR A 146 -2.87 -0.09 -11.04
C THR A 146 -1.92 -1.23 -11.42
N GLY A 147 -1.14 -1.72 -10.47
CA GLY A 147 -0.23 -2.84 -10.66
C GLY A 147 -0.90 -4.22 -10.54
N VAL A 148 -0.06 -5.27 -10.60
CA VAL A 148 -0.50 -6.68 -10.60
C VAL A 148 -1.09 -7.12 -9.26
N GLY A 149 -0.69 -6.49 -8.16
CA GLY A 149 -1.19 -6.83 -6.82
C GLY A 149 -2.68 -6.53 -6.67
N PHE A 150 -3.15 -5.46 -7.31
CA PHE A 150 -4.58 -5.14 -7.33
C PHE A 150 -5.39 -6.19 -8.12
N GLN A 151 -4.86 -6.65 -9.25
CA GLN A 151 -5.52 -7.70 -10.06
C GLN A 151 -5.60 -9.03 -9.33
N ASP A 152 -4.55 -9.43 -8.62
CA ASP A 152 -4.53 -10.64 -7.81
C ASP A 152 -5.55 -10.58 -6.65
N ALA A 153 -5.61 -9.43 -5.96
CA ALA A 153 -6.60 -9.19 -4.92
C ALA A 153 -8.04 -9.25 -5.46
N ALA A 154 -8.29 -8.76 -6.67
CA ALA A 154 -9.61 -8.86 -7.31
C ALA A 154 -10.01 -10.31 -7.58
N ASN A 155 -9.08 -11.17 -8.04
CA ASN A 155 -9.36 -12.60 -8.24
C ASN A 155 -9.66 -13.31 -6.91
N THR A 156 -8.88 -13.03 -5.87
CA THR A 156 -9.09 -13.60 -4.54
C THR A 156 -10.43 -13.13 -3.96
N ALA A 157 -10.78 -11.85 -4.14
CA ALA A 157 -12.06 -11.32 -3.71
C ALA A 157 -13.26 -12.04 -4.33
N VAL A 158 -13.21 -12.32 -5.64
CA VAL A 158 -14.25 -13.09 -6.35
C VAL A 158 -14.33 -14.52 -5.81
N PHE A 159 -13.19 -15.18 -5.64
CA PHE A 159 -13.15 -16.54 -5.09
C PHE A 159 -13.78 -16.62 -3.69
N VAL A 160 -13.44 -15.67 -2.80
CA VAL A 160 -14.02 -15.60 -1.46
C VAL A 160 -15.53 -15.29 -1.55
N ALA A 161 -15.95 -14.41 -2.44
CA ALA A 161 -17.37 -14.09 -2.63
C ALA A 161 -18.17 -15.31 -3.11
N GLU A 162 -17.66 -16.10 -4.07
CA GLU A 162 -18.28 -17.36 -4.50
C GLU A 162 -18.39 -18.35 -3.33
N SER A 163 -17.32 -18.50 -2.55
CA SER A 163 -17.29 -19.38 -1.37
C SER A 163 -18.31 -18.96 -0.30
N LYS A 164 -18.43 -17.66 -0.04
CA LYS A 164 -19.31 -17.11 0.99
C LYS A 164 -20.78 -17.14 0.61
N THR A 165 -21.08 -16.80 -0.64
CA THR A 165 -22.47 -16.74 -1.14
C THR A 165 -22.99 -18.10 -1.61
N GLY A 166 -22.10 -19.04 -1.93
CA GLY A 166 -22.44 -20.34 -2.52
C GLY A 166 -22.84 -20.24 -4.00
N HIS A 167 -22.69 -19.06 -4.62
CA HIS A 167 -23.00 -18.82 -6.01
C HIS A 167 -21.74 -18.90 -6.87
N GLN A 168 -21.79 -19.71 -7.93
CA GLN A 168 -20.70 -19.79 -8.91
C GLN A 168 -20.85 -18.68 -9.95
N LEU A 169 -19.75 -18.01 -10.25
CA LEU A 169 -19.62 -16.95 -11.25
C LEU A 169 -18.95 -17.45 -12.53
N SER A 170 -18.80 -18.76 -12.74
CA SER A 170 -18.23 -19.32 -13.97
C SER A 170 -18.94 -18.88 -15.25
N SER A 171 -20.24 -18.56 -15.17
CA SER A 171 -21.05 -18.04 -16.28
C SER A 171 -21.26 -16.53 -16.25
N SER A 172 -20.52 -15.80 -15.41
CA SER A 172 -20.58 -14.35 -15.27
C SER A 172 -19.19 -13.72 -15.26
N ASP A 173 -19.01 -12.63 -16.00
CA ASP A 173 -17.82 -11.80 -15.85
C ASP A 173 -18.01 -10.82 -14.70
N VAL A 174 -16.95 -10.61 -13.93
CA VAL A 174 -16.86 -9.65 -12.83
C VAL A 174 -15.92 -8.54 -13.25
N ILE A 175 -16.38 -7.30 -13.22
CA ILE A 175 -15.63 -6.13 -13.67
C ILE A 175 -15.52 -5.17 -12.49
N PHE A 176 -14.33 -5.04 -11.93
CA PHE A 176 -14.03 -4.01 -10.94
C PHE A 176 -13.60 -2.72 -11.66
N SER A 177 -14.25 -1.62 -11.33
CA SER A 177 -13.88 -0.29 -11.80
C SER A 177 -13.43 0.58 -10.63
N VAL A 178 -12.22 1.14 -10.74
CA VAL A 178 -11.65 2.05 -9.73
C VAL A 178 -11.44 3.42 -10.38
N THR A 179 -11.99 4.46 -9.76
CA THR A 179 -11.83 5.84 -10.23
C THR A 179 -11.43 6.75 -9.09
N ALA A 180 -10.41 7.57 -9.31
CA ALA A 180 -10.08 8.69 -8.44
C ALA A 180 -10.80 9.96 -8.92
N GLU A 181 -11.29 10.80 -7.99
CA GLU A 181 -11.87 12.10 -8.33
C GLU A 181 -10.81 13.12 -8.77
N GLU A 182 -9.57 12.96 -8.29
CA GLU A 182 -8.44 13.84 -8.59
C GLU A 182 -7.39 13.14 -9.45
N ASP A 183 -6.59 13.90 -10.21
CA ASP A 183 -5.42 13.39 -10.91
C ASP A 183 -4.37 12.98 -9.87
N ILE A 184 -4.44 11.74 -9.39
CA ILE A 184 -3.49 11.18 -8.42
C ILE A 184 -2.22 10.72 -9.18
N PRO A 185 -1.06 11.40 -8.99
CA PRO A 185 0.19 10.94 -9.55
C PRO A 185 0.65 9.66 -8.85
N GLY A 186 1.18 8.69 -9.61
CA GLY A 186 1.84 7.50 -9.06
C GLY A 186 1.07 6.19 -9.16
N GLY A 187 -0.19 6.21 -9.62
CA GLY A 187 -1.02 5.00 -9.67
C GLY A 187 -1.44 4.52 -8.28
N VAL A 188 -2.42 3.62 -8.24
CA VAL A 188 -2.85 2.96 -6.99
C VAL A 188 -2.38 1.52 -7.09
N ASP A 189 -1.61 1.01 -6.15
CA ASP A 189 -1.18 -0.39 -6.20
C ASP A 189 -1.23 -1.05 -4.83
N GLY A 190 -1.35 -2.37 -4.84
CA GLY A 190 -1.31 -3.21 -3.65
C GLY A 190 -2.64 -3.90 -3.32
N PRO A 191 -2.58 -4.98 -2.52
CA PRO A 191 -3.73 -5.84 -2.20
C PRO A 191 -4.71 -5.24 -1.19
N SER A 192 -4.48 -4.00 -0.72
CA SER A 192 -5.18 -3.43 0.44
C SER A 192 -6.68 -3.12 0.25
N ALA A 193 -7.18 -3.26 -0.98
CA ALA A 193 -8.61 -3.17 -1.30
C ALA A 193 -9.30 -4.54 -1.34
N GLY A 194 -8.59 -5.64 -1.01
CA GLY A 194 -9.09 -7.01 -1.07
C GLY A 194 -10.41 -7.19 -0.32
N ALA A 195 -10.45 -6.82 0.96
CA ALA A 195 -11.65 -6.95 1.78
C ALA A 195 -12.84 -6.12 1.24
N LEU A 196 -12.57 -4.90 0.75
CA LEU A 196 -13.58 -4.04 0.16
C LEU A 196 -14.13 -4.61 -1.16
N MET A 197 -13.27 -5.12 -2.04
CA MET A 197 -13.67 -5.79 -3.28
C MET A 197 -14.50 -7.05 -2.99
N THR A 198 -14.16 -7.81 -1.95
CA THR A 198 -14.95 -8.97 -1.54
C THR A 198 -16.34 -8.55 -1.07
N LEU A 199 -16.46 -7.51 -0.25
CA LEU A 199 -17.74 -6.95 0.19
C LEU A 199 -18.60 -6.53 -1.01
N LEU A 200 -18.00 -5.81 -1.97
CA LEU A 200 -18.68 -5.40 -3.20
C LEU A 200 -19.16 -6.60 -4.01
N ALA A 201 -18.31 -7.61 -4.22
CA ALA A 201 -18.66 -8.80 -4.99
C ALA A 201 -19.81 -9.59 -4.33
N ILE A 202 -19.75 -9.80 -3.01
CA ILE A 202 -20.85 -10.42 -2.24
C ILE A 202 -22.13 -9.61 -2.41
N SER A 203 -22.07 -8.28 -2.24
CA SER A 203 -23.23 -7.40 -2.37
C SER A 203 -23.84 -7.45 -3.77
N ALA A 204 -23.00 -7.50 -4.82
CA ALA A 204 -23.46 -7.60 -6.20
C ALA A 204 -24.11 -8.96 -6.50
N ILE A 205 -23.53 -10.08 -6.01
CA ILE A 205 -24.13 -11.42 -6.13
C ILE A 205 -25.50 -11.48 -5.46
N ASP A 206 -25.60 -10.95 -4.24
CA ASP A 206 -26.83 -10.95 -3.44
C ASP A 206 -27.87 -9.92 -3.92
N ASN A 207 -27.58 -9.19 -5.02
CA ASN A 207 -28.40 -8.09 -5.53
C ASN A 207 -28.70 -7.01 -4.49
N ASN A 208 -27.77 -6.83 -3.54
CA ASN A 208 -27.83 -5.78 -2.54
C ASN A 208 -27.20 -4.50 -3.11
N THR A 209 -28.05 -3.62 -3.64
CA THR A 209 -27.61 -2.40 -4.34
C THR A 209 -27.31 -1.22 -3.42
N LYS A 210 -27.53 -1.35 -2.11
CA LYS A 210 -27.30 -0.28 -1.13
C LYS A 210 -26.44 -0.77 0.01
N LEU A 211 -25.14 -0.56 -0.13
CA LEU A 211 -24.21 -0.63 0.99
C LEU A 211 -24.31 0.64 1.83
N ASN A 212 -23.88 0.53 3.08
CA ASN A 212 -23.83 1.67 3.98
C ASN A 212 -22.68 2.62 3.57
N ASP A 213 -23.01 3.72 2.89
CA ASP A 213 -22.01 4.69 2.40
C ASP A 213 -21.24 5.42 3.52
N SER A 214 -21.70 5.33 4.77
CA SER A 214 -21.00 5.94 5.93
C SER A 214 -19.80 5.12 6.42
N ILE A 215 -19.69 3.86 5.98
CA ILE A 215 -18.58 2.99 6.34
C ILE A 215 -17.55 2.90 5.22
N THR A 216 -16.31 2.62 5.59
CA THR A 216 -15.30 2.14 4.63
C THR A 216 -14.38 1.13 5.29
N ILE A 217 -13.61 0.41 4.48
CA ILE A 217 -12.73 -0.66 4.94
C ILE A 217 -11.43 -0.69 4.13
N THR A 218 -10.34 -1.04 4.80
CA THR A 218 -9.09 -1.45 4.16
C THR A 218 -8.63 -2.80 4.73
N GLY A 219 -7.89 -3.55 3.93
CA GLY A 219 -7.40 -4.86 4.33
C GLY A 219 -7.10 -5.72 3.12
N THR A 220 -6.06 -6.55 3.23
CA THR A 220 -5.90 -7.65 2.29
C THR A 220 -6.99 -8.70 2.51
N ILE A 221 -7.13 -9.63 1.58
CA ILE A 221 -8.03 -10.78 1.75
C ILE A 221 -7.30 -12.04 1.29
N ASP A 222 -7.34 -13.09 2.09
CA ASP A 222 -6.86 -14.41 1.70
C ASP A 222 -7.99 -15.31 1.18
N SER A 223 -7.67 -16.52 0.72
CA SER A 223 -8.65 -17.47 0.19
C SER A 223 -9.60 -18.05 1.24
N GLU A 224 -9.31 -17.90 2.53
CA GLU A 224 -10.19 -18.30 3.63
C GLU A 224 -11.15 -17.18 4.06
N GLY A 225 -10.91 -15.96 3.57
CA GLY A 225 -11.68 -14.77 3.90
C GLY A 225 -11.16 -14.03 5.14
N ASN A 226 -9.92 -14.28 5.57
CA ASN A 226 -9.26 -13.52 6.62
C ASN A 226 -8.74 -12.20 6.07
N ILE A 227 -8.79 -11.16 6.91
CA ILE A 227 -8.39 -9.81 6.57
C ILE A 227 -7.03 -9.53 7.20
N GLY A 228 -6.01 -9.33 6.35
CA GLY A 228 -4.63 -9.10 6.79
C GLY A 228 -4.22 -7.63 6.81
N GLU A 229 -3.11 -7.35 7.49
CA GLU A 229 -2.57 -6.01 7.67
C GLU A 229 -2.27 -5.25 6.37
N VAL A 230 -2.30 -3.92 6.48
CA VAL A 230 -1.96 -2.99 5.39
C VAL A 230 -1.13 -1.82 5.89
N GLY A 231 -0.40 -1.18 4.98
CA GLY A 231 0.33 0.06 5.25
C GLY A 231 -0.56 1.31 5.18
N GLY A 232 -0.04 2.40 5.74
CA GLY A 232 -0.60 3.76 5.62
C GLY A 232 -1.98 3.93 6.26
N ILE A 233 -2.21 3.30 7.41
CA ILE A 233 -3.51 3.32 8.10
C ILE A 233 -3.92 4.74 8.53
N ILE A 234 -2.97 5.58 8.92
CA ILE A 234 -3.25 6.95 9.36
C ILE A 234 -3.71 7.78 8.16
N GLU A 235 -2.96 7.74 7.06
CA GLU A 235 -3.26 8.44 5.81
C GLU A 235 -4.61 7.99 5.23
N LYS A 236 -4.90 6.68 5.31
CA LYS A 236 -6.20 6.11 4.91
C LYS A 236 -7.34 6.56 5.81
N ALA A 237 -7.14 6.63 7.11
CA ALA A 237 -8.15 7.12 8.05
C ALA A 237 -8.44 8.60 7.81
N GLU A 238 -7.41 9.42 7.56
CA GLU A 238 -7.55 10.84 7.19
C GLU A 238 -8.36 10.98 5.90
N ALA A 239 -8.05 10.18 4.87
CA ALA A 239 -8.81 10.17 3.62
C ALA A 239 -10.26 9.73 3.81
N ALA A 240 -10.50 8.69 4.62
CA ALA A 240 -11.85 8.22 4.95
C ALA A 240 -12.66 9.32 5.65
N LYS A 241 -12.06 10.00 6.64
CA LYS A 241 -12.70 11.12 7.34
C LYS A 241 -12.98 12.30 6.41
N ALA A 242 -12.01 12.67 5.59
CA ALA A 242 -12.14 13.77 4.63
C ALA A 242 -13.25 13.50 3.60
N GLY A 243 -13.39 12.24 3.16
CA GLY A 243 -14.49 11.80 2.29
C GLY A 243 -15.80 11.49 3.02
N GLY A 244 -15.96 11.93 4.28
CA GLY A 244 -17.23 11.93 4.99
C GLY A 244 -17.64 10.59 5.59
N LYS A 245 -16.72 9.61 5.70
CA LYS A 245 -16.99 8.35 6.40
C LYS A 245 -17.04 8.58 7.92
N THR A 246 -17.92 7.86 8.60
CA THR A 246 -18.06 7.91 10.05
C THR A 246 -17.38 6.74 10.74
N LEU A 247 -17.30 5.59 10.06
CA LEU A 247 -16.70 4.37 10.59
C LEU A 247 -15.67 3.81 9.61
N PHE A 248 -14.46 3.54 10.10
CA PHE A 248 -13.38 2.94 9.35
C PHE A 248 -13.02 1.56 9.91
N LEU A 249 -13.28 0.52 9.11
CA LEU A 249 -12.94 -0.86 9.46
C LEU A 249 -11.49 -1.13 9.08
N ILE A 250 -10.68 -1.58 10.04
CA ILE A 250 -9.26 -1.90 9.82
C ILE A 250 -8.93 -3.32 10.29
N PRO A 251 -7.90 -3.96 9.71
CA PRO A 251 -7.49 -5.30 10.13
C PRO A 251 -7.06 -5.28 11.61
N ARG A 252 -7.43 -6.30 12.39
CA ARG A 252 -6.98 -6.42 13.79
C ARG A 252 -5.46 -6.43 13.91
N GLU A 253 -4.77 -6.97 12.92
CA GLU A 253 -3.30 -6.98 12.85
C GLU A 253 -2.71 -5.56 12.84
N ASN A 254 -3.45 -4.55 12.36
CA ASN A 254 -3.06 -3.15 12.39
C ASN A 254 -3.29 -2.45 13.74
N SER A 255 -3.72 -3.15 14.79
CA SER A 255 -4.04 -2.57 16.11
C SER A 255 -2.88 -1.86 16.82
N ARG A 256 -1.64 -2.10 16.40
CA ARG A 256 -0.46 -1.50 17.05
C ARG A 256 0.29 -0.58 16.09
N LEU A 257 0.25 0.72 16.37
CA LEU A 257 1.06 1.73 15.69
C LEU A 257 2.32 2.05 16.50
N VAL A 258 3.37 2.49 15.81
CA VAL A 258 4.59 2.99 16.44
C VAL A 258 4.69 4.49 16.18
N THR A 259 4.59 5.27 17.23
CA THR A 259 4.79 6.73 17.18
C THR A 259 6.15 7.09 17.79
N TYR A 260 6.60 8.33 17.59
CA TYR A 260 7.87 8.80 18.14
C TYR A 260 7.64 10.05 18.98
N LYS A 261 7.98 9.99 20.28
CA LYS A 261 8.01 11.16 21.16
C LYS A 261 9.42 11.74 21.22
N LEU A 262 9.52 13.07 21.21
CA LEU A 262 10.76 13.80 21.46
C LEU A 262 10.97 13.92 22.96
N VAL A 263 11.98 13.24 23.49
CA VAL A 263 12.35 13.27 24.91
C VAL A 263 13.63 14.08 25.07
N GLU A 264 13.56 15.16 25.82
CA GLU A 264 14.72 15.98 26.14
C GLU A 264 15.46 15.44 27.37
N ARG A 265 16.75 15.18 27.24
CA ARG A 265 17.64 14.80 28.35
C ARG A 265 18.75 15.83 28.50
N ASN A 266 18.92 16.34 29.72
CA ASN A 266 20.01 17.26 30.04
C ASN A 266 21.27 16.48 30.39
N PHE A 267 22.30 16.60 29.57
CA PHE A 267 23.63 16.04 29.81
C PHE A 267 24.63 17.18 29.94
N GLY A 268 24.99 17.52 31.18
CA GLY A 268 26.10 18.45 31.46
C GLY A 268 25.94 19.85 30.86
N GLY A 269 24.71 20.36 30.76
CA GLY A 269 24.42 21.68 30.18
C GLY A 269 24.03 21.65 28.69
N PHE A 270 24.05 20.47 28.05
CA PHE A 270 23.49 20.25 26.73
C PHE A 270 22.08 19.65 26.84
N ILE A 271 21.15 20.09 25.99
CA ILE A 271 19.84 19.46 25.82
C ILE A 271 19.96 18.49 24.63
N VAL A 272 19.80 17.21 24.90
CA VAL A 272 19.75 16.16 23.89
C VAL A 272 18.29 15.78 23.67
N THR A 273 17.76 16.03 22.48
CA THR A 273 16.41 15.60 22.09
C THR A 273 16.50 14.24 21.41
N GLU A 274 15.96 13.21 22.04
CA GLU A 274 15.94 11.83 21.55
C GLU A 274 14.54 11.47 21.02
N ARG A 275 14.47 10.81 19.86
CA ARG A 275 13.21 10.22 19.36
C ARG A 275 13.04 8.85 19.98
N VAL A 276 12.12 8.70 20.91
CA VAL A 276 11.80 7.43 21.56
C VAL A 276 10.54 6.85 20.92
N ALA A 277 10.64 5.60 20.44
CA ALA A 277 9.51 4.87 19.89
C ALA A 277 8.53 4.51 21.00
N GLU A 278 7.25 4.79 20.78
CA GLU A 278 6.17 4.50 21.70
C GLU A 278 5.07 3.73 20.96
N PRO A 279 4.76 2.49 21.39
CA PRO A 279 3.65 1.74 20.84
C PRO A 279 2.35 2.38 21.33
N VAL A 280 1.43 2.64 20.40
CA VAL A 280 0.09 3.16 20.68
C VAL A 280 -0.94 2.25 20.03
N ASP A 281 -2.13 2.19 20.62
CA ASP A 281 -3.27 1.52 19.99
C ASP A 281 -3.74 2.33 18.78
N ALA A 282 -4.02 1.64 17.67
CA ALA A 282 -4.37 2.28 16.42
C ALA A 282 -5.74 2.96 16.47
N GLU A 283 -6.74 2.29 17.04
CA GLU A 283 -8.11 2.79 17.23
C GLU A 283 -8.07 4.07 18.07
N GLU A 284 -7.49 4.01 19.28
CA GLU A 284 -7.41 5.18 20.17
C GLU A 284 -6.68 6.35 19.49
N TYR A 285 -5.57 6.07 18.81
CA TYR A 285 -4.79 7.11 18.13
C TYR A 285 -5.57 7.74 16.97
N ILE A 286 -6.23 6.95 16.12
CA ILE A 286 -6.98 7.44 14.96
C ILE A 286 -8.21 8.21 15.42
N GLU A 287 -8.96 7.70 16.39
CA GLU A 287 -10.13 8.38 16.94
C GLU A 287 -9.75 9.73 17.56
N GLU A 288 -8.63 9.80 18.31
CA GLU A 288 -8.18 11.04 18.94
C GLU A 288 -7.62 12.06 17.91
N LYS A 289 -6.83 11.60 16.94
CA LYS A 289 -6.10 12.49 16.02
C LYS A 289 -6.87 12.82 14.75
N VAL A 290 -7.57 11.86 14.19
CA VAL A 290 -8.31 11.97 12.92
C VAL A 290 -9.79 12.25 13.18
N GLY A 291 -10.36 11.70 14.26
CA GLY A 291 -11.77 11.90 14.62
C GLY A 291 -12.75 11.10 13.77
N ILE A 292 -12.37 9.90 13.34
CA ILE A 292 -13.23 8.89 12.71
C ILE A 292 -13.30 7.67 13.63
N ASP A 293 -14.48 7.07 13.79
CA ASP A 293 -14.65 5.87 14.62
C ASP A 293 -13.95 4.70 13.93
N VAL A 294 -13.29 3.82 14.71
CA VAL A 294 -12.53 2.69 14.19
C VAL A 294 -13.01 1.39 14.79
N GLU A 295 -13.14 0.35 13.96
CA GLU A 295 -13.47 -1.00 14.41
C GLU A 295 -12.53 -2.03 13.79
N TYR A 296 -12.05 -2.95 14.62
CA TYR A 296 -11.16 -4.02 14.18
C TYR A 296 -11.95 -5.19 13.59
N VAL A 297 -11.56 -5.61 12.39
CA VAL A 297 -12.10 -6.80 11.70
C VAL A 297 -11.02 -7.85 11.47
N ASP A 298 -11.39 -9.12 11.61
CA ASP A 298 -10.49 -10.26 11.39
C ASP A 298 -10.85 -11.01 10.10
N THR A 299 -12.14 -11.02 9.76
CA THR A 299 -12.68 -11.77 8.62
C THR A 299 -13.73 -10.98 7.85
N ILE A 300 -14.01 -11.40 6.62
CA ILE A 300 -15.11 -10.82 5.84
C ILE A 300 -16.48 -10.95 6.55
N ASP A 301 -16.68 -11.96 7.40
CA ASP A 301 -17.93 -12.13 8.14
C ASP A 301 -18.14 -11.04 9.19
N ASP A 302 -17.06 -10.45 9.72
CA ASP A 302 -17.15 -9.30 10.63
C ASP A 302 -17.60 -8.05 9.87
N VAL A 303 -17.07 -7.85 8.66
CA VAL A 303 -17.41 -6.73 7.77
C VAL A 303 -18.88 -6.76 7.37
N LEU A 304 -19.41 -7.95 7.04
CA LEU A 304 -20.80 -8.12 6.60
C LEU A 304 -21.84 -7.70 7.66
N ARG A 305 -21.44 -7.55 8.93
CA ARG A 305 -22.31 -7.02 10.00
C ARG A 305 -22.59 -5.53 9.86
N TYR A 306 -21.71 -4.78 9.19
CA TYR A 306 -21.77 -3.33 9.03
C TYR A 306 -22.31 -2.88 7.67
N GLN A 307 -22.61 -3.82 6.77
CA GLN A 307 -22.98 -3.52 5.38
C GLN A 307 -24.32 -2.75 5.20
N ARG A 308 -25.11 -2.57 6.27
CA ARG A 308 -26.45 -1.96 6.25
C ARG A 308 -26.58 -0.78 7.20
#